data_AF-A0A947BYP1-F1
#
_entry.id   AF-A0A947BYP1-F1
#
_cell.length_a   1.000
_cell.length_b   1.000
_cell.length_c   1.000
_cell.angle_alpha   90.00
_cell.angle_beta   90.00
_cell.angle_gamma   90.00
#
_symmetry.space_group_name_H-M   'P 1'
#
loop_
_entity.id
_entity.type
_entity.pdbx_description
1 polymer ?
#
loop_
_entity_poly.entity_id
_entity_poly.type
_entity_poly.pdbx_seq_one_letter_code
_entity_poly.pdbx_strand_id
1 'polypeptide(L)'
;CIRGIKVNLEHCERLVNDSIGVITAFSPHIGYENASRVAGRALAENRGVVDIIREEKLLDKEKIDAIMHPSNLTGPSLLLGVSFDEEADRTHTHLMPYIPGGEDDDDPA
;
A
#
# COMPACT_ATOMS: atom_id res chain seq x y z
N CYS A 1 17.72 21.61 -17.33
CA CYS A 1 16.30 21.81 -16.97
C CYS A 1 16.00 21.37 -15.53
N ILE A 2 16.56 22.03 -14.52
CA ILE A 2 16.31 21.70 -13.09
C ILE A 2 15.83 22.94 -12.34
N ARG A 3 16.43 24.10 -12.60
CA ARG A 3 15.97 25.39 -12.06
C ARG A 3 14.59 25.73 -12.60
N GLY A 4 13.61 25.88 -11.70
CA GLY A 4 12.25 26.36 -12.03
C GLY A 4 11.14 25.30 -12.02
N ILE A 5 11.43 24.04 -11.66
CA ILE A 5 10.37 23.03 -11.46
C ILE A 5 9.47 23.46 -10.29
N LYS A 6 8.17 23.55 -10.56
CA LYS A 6 7.15 23.83 -9.55
C LYS A 6 6.21 22.63 -9.47
N VAL A 7 5.87 22.22 -8.25
CA VAL A 7 4.91 21.15 -8.01
C VAL A 7 3.48 21.68 -8.14
N ASN A 8 2.61 20.87 -8.74
CA ASN A 8 1.17 21.08 -8.71
C ASN A 8 0.60 20.21 -7.58
N LEU A 9 0.56 20.75 -6.36
CA LEU A 9 0.15 20.01 -5.16
C LEU A 9 -1.26 19.43 -5.31
N GLU A 10 -2.21 20.24 -5.78
CA GLU A 10 -3.60 19.84 -5.96
C GLU A 10 -3.74 18.65 -6.92
N HIS A 11 -2.96 18.66 -8.01
CA HIS A 11 -2.96 17.53 -8.94
C HIS A 11 -2.36 16.27 -8.31
N CYS A 12 -1.27 16.39 -7.56
CA CYS A 12 -0.66 15.27 -6.85
C CYS A 12 -1.61 14.65 -5.81
N GLU A 13 -2.30 15.49 -5.03
CA GLU A 13 -3.27 15.03 -4.03
C GLU A 13 -4.44 14.25 -4.67
N ARG A 14 -4.99 14.75 -5.78
CA ARG A 14 -6.02 14.02 -6.53
C ARG A 14 -5.53 12.67 -7.01
N LEU A 15 -4.34 12.61 -7.60
CA LEU A 15 -3.78 11.35 -8.10
C LEU A 15 -3.64 10.30 -7.00
N VAL A 16 -3.27 10.71 -5.78
CA VAL A 16 -3.19 9.78 -4.64
C VAL A 16 -4.58 9.32 -4.20
N ASN A 17 -5.53 10.25 -4.04
CA ASN A 17 -6.88 9.91 -3.56
C ASN A 17 -7.66 9.02 -4.53
N ASP A 18 -7.45 9.20 -5.84
CA ASP A 18 -8.14 8.46 -6.90
C ASP A 18 -7.43 7.12 -7.24
N SER A 19 -6.22 6.92 -6.74
CA SER A 19 -5.44 5.72 -7.06
C SER A 19 -5.98 4.50 -6.32
N ILE A 20 -6.25 3.42 -7.07
CA ILE A 20 -6.58 2.12 -6.49
C ILE A 20 -5.40 1.57 -5.66
N GLY A 21 -4.16 1.93 -6.02
CA GLY A 21 -2.95 1.44 -5.38
C GLY A 21 -2.86 1.75 -3.88
N VAL A 22 -3.60 2.76 -3.39
CA VAL A 22 -3.65 3.08 -1.95
C VAL A 22 -4.25 1.97 -1.10
N ILE A 23 -4.99 1.02 -1.71
CA ILE A 23 -5.56 -0.15 -1.01
C ILE A 23 -4.48 -0.96 -0.28
N THR A 24 -3.25 -0.96 -0.78
CA THR A 24 -2.11 -1.67 -0.18
C THR A 24 -1.82 -1.18 1.23
N ALA A 25 -2.00 0.13 1.48
CA ALA A 25 -1.84 0.71 2.81
C ALA A 25 -2.97 0.31 3.77
N PHE A 26 -4.16 -0.01 3.25
CA PHE A 26 -5.31 -0.44 4.04
C PHE A 26 -5.36 -1.94 4.32
N SER A 27 -4.76 -2.76 3.45
CA SER A 27 -4.78 -4.22 3.54
C SER A 27 -4.43 -4.79 4.93
N PRO A 28 -3.40 -4.30 5.65
CA PRO A 28 -3.08 -4.79 6.99
C PRO A 28 -4.13 -4.47 8.05
N HIS A 29 -4.97 -3.45 7.81
CA HIS A 29 -5.96 -2.95 8.78
C HIS A 29 -7.35 -3.52 8.56
N ILE A 30 -7.73 -3.81 7.31
CA ILE A 30 -9.06 -4.34 6.96
C ILE A 30 -9.03 -5.82 6.54
N GLY A 31 -7.84 -6.39 6.38
CA GLY A 31 -7.61 -7.75 5.89
C GLY A 31 -7.62 -7.86 4.36
N TYR A 32 -6.90 -8.86 3.84
CA TYR A 32 -6.72 -9.07 2.40
C TYR A 32 -8.03 -9.27 1.63
N GLU A 33 -8.98 -10.02 2.20
CA GLU A 33 -10.27 -10.30 1.55
C GLU A 33 -11.09 -9.02 1.34
N ASN A 34 -11.23 -8.20 2.39
CA ASN A 34 -11.90 -6.90 2.29
C ASN A 34 -11.16 -5.97 1.34
N ALA A 35 -9.83 -5.92 1.42
CA ALA A 35 -9.02 -5.09 0.54
C ALA A 35 -9.22 -5.47 -0.94
N SER A 36 -9.18 -6.76 -1.25
CA SER A 36 -9.38 -7.28 -2.62
C SER A 36 -10.78 -6.97 -3.14
N ARG A 37 -11.81 -7.16 -2.30
CA ARG A 37 -13.19 -6.85 -2.64
C ARG A 37 -13.39 -5.35 -2.91
N VAL A 38 -12.85 -4.50 -2.04
CA VAL A 38 -12.92 -3.04 -2.19
C VAL A 38 -12.18 -2.58 -3.45
N ALA A 39 -10.99 -3.13 -3.75
CA ALA A 39 -10.25 -2.80 -4.97
C ALA A 39 -11.04 -3.18 -6.24
N GLY A 40 -11.65 -4.38 -6.26
CA GLY A 40 -12.50 -4.80 -7.38
C GLY A 40 -13.71 -3.90 -7.58
N ARG A 41 -14.34 -3.48 -6.47
CA ARG A 41 -15.48 -2.56 -6.48
C ARG A 41 -15.09 -1.15 -6.94
N ALA A 42 -13.96 -0.62 -6.46
CA ALA A 42 -13.40 0.66 -6.89
C ALA A 42 -13.16 0.69 -8.41
N LEU A 43 -12.60 -0.39 -8.96
CA LEU A 43 -12.36 -0.53 -10.39
C LEU A 43 -13.68 -0.58 -11.20
N ALA A 44 -14.66 -1.36 -10.74
CA ALA A 44 -15.94 -1.53 -11.42
C ALA A 44 -16.80 -0.24 -11.40
N GLU A 45 -16.80 0.47 -10.27
CA GLU A 45 -17.60 1.70 -10.08
C GLU A 45 -16.87 2.97 -10.54
N ASN A 46 -15.58 2.88 -10.91
CA ASN A 46 -14.71 4.02 -11.20
C ASN A 46 -14.69 5.04 -10.05
N ARG A 47 -14.54 4.53 -8.81
CA ARG A 47 -14.55 5.32 -7.57
C ARG A 47 -13.28 5.13 -6.77
N GLY A 48 -12.96 6.12 -5.94
CA GLY A 48 -11.83 6.05 -5.02
C GLY A 48 -12.01 4.97 -3.95
N VAL A 49 -10.92 4.27 -3.63
CA VAL A 49 -10.89 3.25 -2.58
C VAL A 49 -11.31 3.81 -1.22
N VAL A 50 -10.86 5.02 -0.89
CA VAL A 50 -11.14 5.67 0.39
C VAL A 50 -12.64 5.91 0.59
N ASP A 51 -13.35 6.26 -0.47
CA ASP A 51 -14.80 6.51 -0.40
C ASP A 51 -15.57 5.24 -0.09
N ILE A 52 -15.18 4.11 -0.71
CA ILE A 52 -15.79 2.80 -0.45
C ILE A 52 -15.50 2.35 0.98
N ILE A 53 -14.28 2.54 1.48
CA ILE A 53 -13.90 2.22 2.87
C ILE A 53 -14.74 3.04 3.86
N ARG A 54 -14.97 4.32 3.58
CA ARG A 54 -15.82 5.21 4.39
C ARG A 54 -17.28 4.81 4.34
N GLU A 55 -17.79 4.48 3.16
CA GLU A 55 -19.18 4.05 2.94
C GLU A 55 -19.49 2.75 3.70
N GLU A 56 -18.57 1.79 3.64
CA GLU A 56 -18.70 0.50 4.32
C GLU A 56 -18.31 0.54 5.81
N LYS A 57 -17.82 1.68 6.30
CA LYS A 57 -17.37 1.90 7.69
C LYS A 57 -16.36 0.85 8.17
N LEU A 58 -15.46 0.43 7.28
CA LEU A 58 -14.43 -0.55 7.61
C LEU A 58 -13.38 0.02 8.57
N LEU A 59 -13.20 1.34 8.56
CA LEU A 59 -12.28 2.07 9.44
C LEU A 59 -12.87 3.40 9.88
N ASP A 60 -12.44 3.86 11.06
CA ASP A 60 -12.75 5.17 11.59
C ASP A 60 -12.08 6.28 10.77
N LYS A 61 -12.69 7.46 10.75
CA LYS A 61 -12.16 8.61 10.01
C LYS A 61 -10.73 8.95 10.45
N GLU A 62 -10.43 8.96 11.75
CA GLU A 62 -9.08 9.29 12.22
C GLU A 62 -8.04 8.29 11.72
N LYS A 63 -8.38 7.00 11.63
CA LYS A 63 -7.47 5.96 11.11
C LYS A 63 -7.24 6.11 9.61
N ILE A 64 -8.30 6.38 8.85
CA ILE A 64 -8.18 6.62 7.41
C ILE A 64 -7.26 7.81 7.15
N ASP A 65 -7.46 8.91 7.86
CA ASP A 65 -6.66 10.13 7.70
C ASP A 65 -5.21 9.89 8.15
N ALA A 66 -4.97 9.09 9.19
CA ALA A 66 -3.63 8.69 9.60
C ALA A 66 -2.92 7.82 8.55
N ILE A 67 -3.59 6.83 7.96
CA ILE A 67 -3.02 5.95 6.92
C ILE A 67 -2.72 6.75 5.64
N MET A 68 -3.62 7.65 5.25
CA MET A 68 -3.49 8.48 4.04
C MET A 68 -2.46 9.60 4.18
N HIS A 69 -1.85 9.77 5.35
CA HIS A 69 -0.78 10.75 5.52
C HIS A 69 0.41 10.38 4.60
N PRO A 70 0.94 11.31 3.77
CA PRO A 70 1.94 10.99 2.75
C PRO A 70 3.16 10.21 3.26
N SER A 71 3.63 10.53 4.47
CA SER A 71 4.76 9.84 5.10
C SER A 71 4.53 8.33 5.29
N ASN A 72 3.29 7.90 5.41
CA ASN A 72 2.90 6.51 5.64
C ASN A 72 2.66 5.74 4.33
N LEU A 73 2.63 6.45 3.19
CA LEU A 73 2.46 5.87 1.86
C LEU A 73 3.79 5.75 1.09
N THR A 74 4.83 6.48 1.50
CA THR A 74 6.12 6.55 0.77
C THR A 74 7.27 5.81 1.45
N GLY A 75 7.01 5.07 2.52
CA GLY A 75 8.01 4.28 3.24
C GLY A 75 7.36 3.23 4.14
N PRO A 76 8.18 2.40 4.82
CA PRO A 76 7.73 1.52 5.90
C PRO A 76 6.73 2.21 6.81
N SER A 77 5.52 1.66 6.87
CA SER A 77 4.46 2.24 7.66
C SER A 77 4.77 2.09 9.14
N LEU A 78 4.95 3.22 9.82
CA LEU A 78 5.14 3.28 11.27
C LEU A 78 3.92 2.73 12.03
N LEU A 79 2.74 2.71 11.39
CA LEU A 79 1.51 2.14 11.95
C LEU A 79 1.54 0.61 12.03
N LEU A 80 2.44 -0.04 11.31
CA LEU A 80 2.62 -1.49 11.32
C LEU A 80 3.70 -1.96 12.30
N GLY A 81 4.31 -1.03 13.05
CA GLY A 81 5.36 -1.37 14.02
C GLY A 81 6.66 -1.88 13.39
N VAL A 82 6.86 -1.62 12.09
CA VAL A 82 8.10 -1.97 11.39
C VAL A 82 9.14 -0.91 11.75
N SER A 83 10.16 -1.28 12.54
CA SER A 83 11.28 -0.40 12.84
C SER A 83 12.14 -0.22 11.58
N PHE A 84 12.46 1.04 11.28
CA PHE A 84 13.54 1.35 10.34
C PHE A 84 14.85 1.21 11.11
N ASP A 85 15.43 0.01 11.08
CA ASP A 85 16.80 -0.18 11.56
C ASP A 85 17.77 0.22 10.45
N GLU A 86 18.29 1.46 10.54
CA GLU A 86 19.22 2.08 9.57
C GLU A 86 20.48 1.23 9.34
N GLU A 87 20.84 0.37 10.29
CA GLU A 87 21.96 -0.56 10.20
C GLU A 87 21.65 -1.82 9.37
N ALA A 88 20.40 -2.31 9.41
CA ALA A 88 19.97 -3.53 8.70
C ALA A 88 19.76 -3.29 7.19
N ASP A 89 19.37 -2.08 6.80
CA ASP A 89 19.04 -1.73 5.41
C ASP A 89 20.30 -1.44 4.55
N ARG A 90 21.45 -1.15 5.19
CA ARG A 90 22.76 -1.03 4.50
C ARG A 90 23.28 -2.37 3.97
N THR A 91 22.91 -3.47 4.63
CA THR A 91 23.26 -4.82 4.17
C THR A 91 22.23 -5.32 3.18
N HIS A 92 22.25 -4.76 1.96
CA HIS A 92 21.50 -5.18 0.77
C HIS A 92 21.83 -6.63 0.36
N THR A 93 21.67 -7.59 1.26
CA THR A 93 21.94 -9.02 1.13
C THR A 93 21.21 -9.75 2.27
N HIS A 94 19.88 -9.76 2.23
CA HIS A 94 19.12 -10.94 2.61
C HIS A 94 18.41 -11.44 1.34
N LEU A 95 19.22 -11.86 0.37
CA LEU A 95 18.84 -13.05 -0.37
C LEU A 95 18.59 -14.11 0.71
N MET A 96 17.33 -14.55 0.85
CA MET A 96 17.09 -15.93 1.27
C MET A 96 18.16 -16.77 0.54
N PRO A 97 18.97 -17.59 1.23
CA PRO A 97 19.91 -18.43 0.53
C PRO A 97 19.11 -19.18 -0.51
N TYR A 98 19.37 -18.91 -1.79
CA TYR A 98 18.78 -19.68 -2.87
C TYR A 98 19.23 -21.11 -2.62
N ILE A 99 18.32 -21.96 -2.15
CA ILE A 99 18.56 -23.38 -1.99
C ILE A 99 18.40 -23.97 -3.39
N PRO A 100 19.48 -24.37 -4.07
CA PRO A 100 19.35 -25.01 -5.38
C PRO A 100 18.82 -26.42 -5.12
N GLY A 101 17.63 -26.74 -5.64
CA GLY A 101 17.08 -28.10 -5.65
C GLY A 101 15.87 -28.34 -4.74
N GLY A 102 14.82 -27.53 -4.86
CA GLY A 102 13.47 -27.97 -4.51
C GLY A 102 12.88 -28.67 -5.73
N GLU A 103 12.67 -29.98 -5.65
CA GLU A 103 12.00 -30.80 -6.66
C GLU A 103 10.68 -30.16 -7.13
N ASP A 104 10.53 -30.08 -8.45
CA ASP A 104 9.26 -29.87 -9.16
C ASP A 104 8.36 -31.11 -9.01
N ASP A 105 8.04 -31.50 -7.78
CA ASP A 105 7.12 -32.60 -7.49
C ASP A 105 5.92 -32.06 -6.71
N ASP A 106 4.91 -31.60 -7.46
CA ASP A 106 3.48 -31.75 -7.10
C ASP A 106 2.62 -31.27 -8.29
N ASP A 107 2.60 -32.07 -9.36
CA ASP A 107 1.33 -32.35 -10.02
C ASP A 107 0.56 -33.31 -9.10
N PRO A 108 -0.65 -32.95 -8.67
CA PRO A 108 -1.70 -33.93 -8.83
C PRO A 108 -3.03 -33.34 -9.34
N ALA A 109 -3.34 -33.75 -10.57
CA ALA A 109 -4.66 -34.14 -11.11
C ALA A 109 -5.66 -33.04 -11.51
#